data_AF-A0A380EL50-F1
#
_entry.id   AF-A0A380EL50-F1
#
_cell.length_a   1.000
_cell.length_b   1.000
_cell.length_c   1.000
_cell.angle_alpha   90.00
_cell.angle_beta   90.00
_cell.angle_gamma   90.00
#
_symmetry.space_group_name_H-M   'P 1'
#
loop_
_entity.id
_entity.type
_entity.pdbx_description
1 polymer ?
#
loop_
_entity_poly.entity_id
_entity_poly.type
_entity_poly.pdbx_seq_one_letter_code
_entity_poly.pdbx_strand_id
1 'polypeptide(L)'
;MKISKTNIREHETTPPEYFNEGSLLKAMENPQNFIQLKDKKYAQTLKQTGGIGTVATRADIIDKLFNMNAIESRDGKIKVTSKGKQILELAPEELTSPLLTAQWEEKLLLIERGKYQAKTFINEMKDFTKDVVNGIKNSDRKYKHDNLTTTECPTCGKFMIKVKTKNGQMLVCQDPSCKTKKNVQRKNKCKMSKL
;
A
#
# COMPACT_ATOMS: atom_id res chain seq x y z
N MET A 1 -31.99 -2.50 49.78
CA MET A 1 -31.97 -3.30 48.53
C MET A 1 -30.73 -4.17 48.52
N LYS A 2 -30.88 -5.50 48.40
CA LYS A 2 -29.75 -6.43 48.24
C LYS A 2 -29.62 -6.80 46.76
N ILE A 3 -28.43 -6.66 46.19
CA ILE A 3 -28.13 -7.05 44.81
C ILE A 3 -28.03 -8.58 44.76
N SER A 4 -28.91 -9.22 44.00
CA SER A 4 -29.11 -10.69 44.04
C SER A 4 -28.30 -11.47 43.01
N LYS A 5 -27.61 -10.81 42.07
CA LYS A 5 -26.73 -11.48 41.10
C LYS A 5 -25.84 -10.47 40.36
N THR A 6 -24.54 -10.69 40.39
CA THR A 6 -23.55 -10.01 39.56
C THR A 6 -23.06 -10.98 38.49
N ASN A 7 -23.24 -10.64 37.21
CA ASN A 7 -22.71 -11.40 36.08
C ASN A 7 -21.37 -10.77 35.68
N ILE A 8 -20.27 -11.38 36.13
CA ILE A 8 -18.92 -10.96 35.74
C ILE A 8 -18.58 -11.67 34.44
N ARG A 9 -18.33 -10.91 33.38
CA ARG A 9 -17.91 -11.43 32.08
C ARG A 9 -16.46 -11.05 31.84
N GLU A 10 -15.62 -12.07 31.74
CA GLU A 10 -14.24 -11.91 31.31
C GLU A 10 -14.20 -11.88 29.77
N HIS A 11 -13.52 -10.89 29.23
CA HIS A 11 -13.33 -10.71 27.79
C HIS A 11 -11.85 -10.45 27.52
N GLU A 12 -11.33 -11.06 26.46
CA GLU A 12 -9.99 -10.77 25.96
C GLU A 12 -10.07 -9.78 24.79
N THR A 13 -9.08 -8.89 24.69
CA THR A 13 -8.97 -7.99 23.55
C THR A 13 -8.47 -8.76 22.33
N THR A 14 -9.17 -8.66 21.21
CA THR A 14 -8.71 -9.20 19.93
C THR A 14 -7.89 -8.16 19.17
N PRO A 15 -6.88 -8.57 18.38
CA PRO A 15 -6.17 -7.66 17.52
C PRO A 15 -7.12 -7.07 16.46
N PRO A 16 -6.84 -5.86 15.94
CA PRO A 16 -7.65 -5.26 14.88
C PRO A 16 -7.77 -6.19 13.67
N GLU A 17 -8.97 -6.25 13.09
CA GLU A 17 -9.15 -7.03 11.86
C GLU A 17 -8.39 -6.42 10.68
N TYR A 18 -7.87 -7.29 9.82
CA TYR A 18 -7.37 -6.89 8.51
C TYR A 18 -8.49 -6.25 7.68
N PHE A 19 -8.12 -5.25 6.88
CA PHE A 19 -9.02 -4.66 5.90
C PHE A 19 -9.42 -5.68 4.83
N ASN A 20 -10.65 -5.60 4.33
CA ASN A 20 -11.02 -6.00 2.98
C ASN A 20 -11.12 -4.76 2.07
N GLU A 21 -11.42 -4.94 0.79
CA GLU A 21 -11.50 -3.84 -0.18
C GLU A 21 -12.49 -2.74 0.23
N GLY A 22 -13.71 -3.10 0.64
CA GLY A 22 -14.72 -2.12 1.08
C GLY A 22 -14.31 -1.36 2.35
N SER A 23 -13.71 -2.04 3.32
CA SER A 23 -13.22 -1.39 4.55
C SER A 23 -11.98 -0.52 4.30
N LEU A 24 -11.12 -0.88 3.33
CA LEU A 24 -9.99 -0.07 2.93
C LEU A 24 -10.46 1.19 2.19
N LEU A 25 -11.44 1.05 1.29
CA LEU A 25 -12.09 2.20 0.66
C LEU A 25 -12.64 3.16 1.72
N LYS A 26 -13.41 2.65 2.69
CA LYS A 26 -13.95 3.44 3.80
C LYS A 26 -12.86 4.13 4.62
N ALA A 27 -11.73 3.46 4.83
CA ALA A 27 -10.56 4.03 5.51
C ALA A 27 -9.90 5.14 4.70
N MET A 28 -9.85 5.03 3.37
CA MET A 28 -9.36 6.10 2.50
C MET A 28 -10.29 7.32 2.49
N GLU A 29 -11.60 7.16 2.60
CA GLU A 29 -12.53 8.31 2.68
C GLU A 29 -12.51 8.97 4.07
N ASN A 30 -12.20 8.20 5.12
CA ASN A 30 -12.19 8.67 6.51
C ASN A 30 -10.87 8.31 7.22
N PRO A 31 -9.72 8.79 6.73
CA PRO A 31 -8.40 8.42 7.27
C PRO A 31 -8.24 8.79 8.74
N GLN A 32 -8.90 9.86 9.20
CA GLN A 32 -8.87 10.34 10.58
C GLN A 32 -9.41 9.34 11.61
N ASN A 33 -10.23 8.37 11.20
CA ASN A 33 -10.74 7.32 12.09
C ASN A 33 -9.69 6.23 12.36
N PHE A 34 -8.66 6.15 11.52
CA PHE A 34 -7.64 5.10 11.56
C PHE A 34 -6.25 5.65 11.89
N ILE A 35 -5.99 6.92 11.58
CA ILE A 35 -4.70 7.57 11.78
C ILE A 35 -4.91 8.85 12.58
N GLN A 36 -4.26 8.92 13.74
CA GLN A 36 -4.30 10.10 14.59
C GLN A 36 -3.37 11.17 14.02
N LEU A 37 -3.95 12.23 13.47
CA LEU A 37 -3.24 13.45 13.14
C LEU A 37 -3.15 14.34 14.37
N LYS A 38 -1.94 14.81 14.72
CA LYS A 38 -1.72 15.67 15.89
C LYS A 38 -2.52 16.97 15.81
N ASP A 39 -2.64 17.53 14.60
CA ASP A 39 -3.37 18.76 14.36
C ASP A 39 -4.77 18.45 13.79
N LYS A 40 -5.80 18.88 14.54
CA LYS A 40 -7.22 18.73 14.17
C LYS A 40 -7.54 19.43 12.86
N LYS A 41 -6.81 20.50 12.52
CA LYS A 41 -6.96 21.24 11.26
C LYS A 41 -6.76 20.32 10.06
N TYR A 42 -5.71 19.51 10.05
CA TYR A 42 -5.42 18.61 8.92
C TYR A 42 -6.41 17.45 8.81
N ALA A 43 -6.90 16.95 9.94
CA ALA A 43 -8.01 15.98 9.94
C ALA A 43 -9.29 16.59 9.34
N GLN A 44 -9.56 17.86 9.62
CA GLN A 44 -10.68 18.59 9.03
C GLN A 44 -10.47 18.84 7.54
N THR A 45 -9.27 19.22 7.10
CA THR A 45 -8.94 19.40 5.69
C THR A 45 -9.22 18.12 4.91
N LEU A 46 -8.70 16.97 5.36
CA LEU A 46 -8.96 15.68 4.70
C LEU A 46 -10.45 15.36 4.67
N LYS A 47 -11.20 15.61 5.74
CA LYS A 47 -12.65 15.41 5.74
C LYS A 47 -13.36 16.28 4.70
N GLN A 48 -12.93 17.53 4.54
CA GLN A 48 -13.52 18.47 3.58
C GLN A 48 -13.18 18.12 2.13
N THR A 49 -11.97 17.63 1.86
CA THR A 49 -11.53 17.20 0.52
C THR A 49 -11.93 15.76 0.19
N GLY A 50 -12.66 15.11 1.09
CA GLY A 50 -13.25 13.79 0.89
C GLY A 50 -12.35 12.62 1.29
N GLY A 51 -11.18 12.87 1.89
CA GLY A 51 -10.24 11.87 2.39
C GLY A 51 -8.96 11.82 1.58
N ILE A 52 -8.36 10.63 1.48
CA ILE A 52 -7.21 10.35 0.62
C ILE A 52 -7.72 9.89 -0.75
N GLY A 53 -7.34 10.64 -1.78
CA GLY A 53 -7.84 10.45 -3.14
C GLY A 53 -9.33 10.76 -3.26
N THR A 54 -9.86 10.59 -4.47
CA THR A 54 -11.26 10.87 -4.81
C THR A 54 -12.02 9.58 -5.11
N VAL A 55 -13.35 9.63 -5.13
CA VAL A 55 -14.20 8.48 -5.48
C VAL A 55 -13.77 7.83 -6.80
N ALA A 56 -13.36 8.64 -7.78
CA ALA A 56 -12.93 8.17 -9.10
C ALA A 56 -11.54 7.48 -9.11
N THR A 57 -10.71 7.67 -8.08
CA THR A 57 -9.29 7.23 -8.12
C THR A 57 -8.96 6.13 -7.12
N ARG A 58 -9.77 5.93 -6.07
CA ARG A 58 -9.46 4.96 -5.01
C ARG A 58 -9.39 3.51 -5.49
N ALA A 59 -10.38 3.08 -6.27
CA ALA A 59 -10.42 1.72 -6.80
C ALA A 59 -9.18 1.44 -7.66
N ASP A 60 -8.85 2.37 -8.57
CA ASP A 60 -7.66 2.28 -9.42
C ASP A 60 -6.35 2.21 -8.63
N ILE A 61 -6.24 2.97 -7.53
CA ILE A 61 -5.06 2.93 -6.66
C ILE A 61 -4.95 1.57 -5.95
N ILE A 62 -6.05 1.04 -5.41
CA ILE A 62 -6.08 -0.28 -4.77
C ILE A 62 -5.68 -1.37 -5.78
N ASP A 63 -6.23 -1.33 -7.00
CA ASP A 63 -5.87 -2.27 -8.07
C ASP A 63 -4.39 -2.15 -8.47
N LYS A 64 -3.84 -0.93 -8.53
CA LYS A 64 -2.40 -0.73 -8.76
C LYS A 64 -1.56 -1.37 -7.65
N LEU A 65 -1.96 -1.27 -6.38
CA LEU A 65 -1.26 -1.90 -5.25
C LEU A 65 -1.27 -3.43 -5.34
N PHE A 66 -2.38 -4.04 -5.80
CA PHE A 66 -2.43 -5.46 -6.11
C PHE A 66 -1.53 -5.82 -7.30
N ASN A 67 -1.62 -5.07 -8.40
CA ASN A 67 -0.86 -5.34 -9.61
C ASN A 67 0.67 -5.21 -9.42
N MET A 68 1.10 -4.31 -8.54
CA MET A 68 2.52 -4.18 -8.16
C MET A 68 2.96 -5.24 -7.15
N ASN A 69 2.06 -6.11 -6.68
CA ASN A 69 2.28 -7.10 -5.61
C ASN A 69 2.73 -6.47 -4.28
N ALA A 70 2.26 -5.27 -3.95
CA ALA A 70 2.49 -4.66 -2.63
C ALA A 70 1.52 -5.21 -1.58
N ILE A 71 0.30 -5.56 -2.01
CA ILE A 71 -0.74 -6.19 -1.18
C ILE A 71 -1.25 -7.47 -1.87
N GLU A 72 -1.75 -8.42 -1.08
CA GLU A 72 -2.41 -9.64 -1.55
C GLU A 72 -3.73 -9.87 -0.83
N SER A 73 -4.68 -10.55 -1.49
CA SER A 73 -5.90 -11.03 -0.85
C SER A 73 -5.68 -12.45 -0.33
N ARG A 74 -5.96 -12.67 0.95
CA ARG A 74 -5.86 -13.95 1.63
C ARG A 74 -7.09 -14.11 2.51
N ASP A 75 -7.88 -15.15 2.23
CA ASP A 75 -9.12 -15.46 2.97
C ASP A 75 -10.11 -14.28 3.00
N GLY A 76 -10.22 -13.55 1.88
CA GLY A 76 -11.09 -12.37 1.75
C GLY A 76 -10.57 -11.11 2.46
N LYS A 77 -9.36 -11.15 3.02
CA LYS A 77 -8.71 -10.03 3.71
C LYS A 77 -7.46 -9.57 2.95
N ILE A 78 -7.20 -8.28 2.97
CA ILE A 78 -6.01 -7.64 2.39
C ILE A 78 -4.87 -7.74 3.38
N LYS A 79 -3.74 -8.27 2.91
CA LYS A 79 -2.48 -8.35 3.66
C LYS A 79 -1.35 -7.71 2.87
N VAL A 80 -0.44 -7.04 3.58
CA VAL A 80 0.78 -6.49 2.99
C VAL A 80 1.72 -7.65 2.65
N THR A 81 2.30 -7.65 1.45
CA THR A 81 3.29 -8.65 1.04
C THR A 81 4.68 -8.29 1.57
N SER A 82 5.65 -9.20 1.47
CA SER A 82 7.04 -8.88 1.81
C SER A 82 7.59 -7.70 1.00
N LYS A 83 7.22 -7.62 -0.29
CA LYS A 83 7.55 -6.48 -1.16
C LYS A 83 6.93 -5.18 -0.65
N GLY A 84 5.63 -5.19 -0.31
CA GLY A 84 4.95 -4.01 0.23
C GLY A 84 5.57 -3.53 1.54
N LYS A 85 5.91 -4.47 2.43
CA LYS A 85 6.57 -4.18 3.71
C LYS A 85 7.94 -3.52 3.50
N GLN A 86 8.77 -4.08 2.63
CA GLN A 86 10.06 -3.47 2.30
C GLN A 86 9.91 -2.09 1.66
N ILE A 87 8.92 -1.88 0.79
CA ILE A 87 8.66 -0.55 0.22
C ILE A 87 8.36 0.45 1.33
N LEU A 88 7.52 0.09 2.31
CA LEU A 88 7.21 0.96 3.45
C LEU A 88 8.43 1.22 4.34
N GLU A 89 9.30 0.23 4.57
CA GLU A 89 10.53 0.38 5.36
C GLU A 89 11.60 1.24 4.66
N LEU A 90 11.61 1.24 3.33
CA LEU A 90 12.55 2.01 2.51
C LEU A 90 12.05 3.42 2.19
N ALA A 91 10.74 3.63 2.17
CA ALA A 91 10.14 4.92 1.91
C ALA A 91 10.44 5.90 3.06
N PRO A 92 10.73 7.18 2.76
CA PRO A 92 10.72 8.24 3.76
C PRO A 92 9.36 8.31 4.48
N GLU A 93 9.38 8.59 5.78
CA GLU A 93 8.20 8.61 6.63
C GLU A 93 7.16 9.60 6.10
N GLU A 94 7.62 10.75 5.60
CA GLU A 94 6.81 11.83 5.04
C GLU A 94 5.94 11.35 3.87
N LEU A 95 6.45 10.43 3.04
CA LEU A 95 5.70 9.87 1.91
C LEU A 95 4.65 8.83 2.33
N THR A 96 4.80 8.25 3.52
CA THR A 96 3.87 7.23 4.05
C THR A 96 2.80 7.83 4.96
N SER A 97 2.93 9.11 5.31
CA SER A 97 2.03 9.81 6.21
C SER A 97 0.89 10.52 5.47
N PRO A 98 -0.39 10.36 5.90
CA PRO A 98 -1.51 11.09 5.32
C PRO A 98 -1.46 12.60 5.62
N LEU A 99 -0.58 13.02 6.54
CA LEU A 99 -0.36 14.43 6.85
C LEU A 99 0.10 15.21 5.61
N LEU A 100 0.98 14.63 4.80
CA LEU A 100 1.48 15.30 3.60
C LEU A 100 0.35 15.57 2.61
N THR A 101 -0.56 14.61 2.42
CA THR A 101 -1.78 14.79 1.62
C THR A 101 -2.63 15.94 2.18
N ALA A 102 -2.86 15.98 3.49
CA ALA A 102 -3.65 17.05 4.11
C ALA A 102 -3.02 18.45 3.90
N GLN A 103 -1.70 18.56 3.99
CA GLN A 103 -0.98 19.81 3.77
C GLN A 103 -1.09 20.29 2.32
N TRP A 104 -1.00 19.36 1.36
CA TRP A 104 -1.15 19.69 -0.06
C TRP A 104 -2.58 20.10 -0.39
N GLU A 105 -3.57 19.36 0.09
CA GLU A 105 -4.99 19.70 -0.07
C GLU A 105 -5.32 21.08 0.51
N GLU A 106 -4.76 21.43 1.68
CA GLU A 106 -4.90 22.79 2.22
C GLU A 106 -4.34 23.85 1.26
N LYS A 107 -3.12 23.66 0.76
CA LYS A 107 -2.50 24.62 -0.16
C LYS A 107 -3.30 24.74 -1.47
N LEU A 108 -3.84 23.63 -1.98
CA LEU A 108 -4.70 23.62 -3.17
C LEU A 108 -6.00 24.42 -2.93
N LEU A 109 -6.65 24.27 -1.76
CA LEU A 109 -7.80 25.09 -1.38
C LEU A 109 -7.46 26.59 -1.27
N LEU A 110 -6.26 26.92 -0.78
CA LEU A 110 -5.81 28.31 -0.74
C LEU A 110 -5.56 28.88 -2.14
N ILE A 111 -5.02 28.07 -3.07
CA ILE A 111 -4.85 28.45 -4.47
C ILE A 111 -6.21 28.71 -5.12
N GLU A 112 -7.17 27.80 -4.94
CA GLU A 112 -8.54 27.96 -5.45
C GLU A 112 -9.18 29.28 -4.97
N ARG A 113 -8.92 29.67 -3.72
CA ARG A 113 -9.41 30.92 -3.12
C ARG A 113 -8.58 32.15 -3.48
N GLY A 114 -7.54 32.03 -4.31
CA GLY A 114 -6.63 33.13 -4.65
C GLY A 114 -5.74 33.60 -3.50
N LYS A 115 -5.62 32.83 -2.42
CA LYS A 115 -4.82 33.15 -1.22
C LYS A 115 -3.41 32.57 -1.24
N TYR A 116 -3.09 31.75 -2.24
CA TYR A 116 -1.76 31.17 -2.43
C TYR A 116 -1.42 31.07 -3.91
N GLN A 117 -0.15 31.26 -4.25
CA GLN A 117 0.29 31.24 -5.65
C GLN A 117 0.62 29.82 -6.11
N ALA A 118 0.00 29.39 -7.21
CA ALA A 118 0.25 28.07 -7.80
C ALA A 118 1.74 27.86 -8.16
N LYS A 119 2.42 28.91 -8.63
CA LYS A 119 3.86 28.85 -8.95
C LYS A 119 4.71 28.54 -7.72
N THR A 120 4.37 29.13 -6.58
CA THR A 120 5.07 28.87 -5.30
C THR A 120 4.87 27.42 -4.89
N PHE A 121 3.63 26.92 -4.92
CA PHE A 121 3.33 25.51 -4.61
C PHE A 121 4.12 24.53 -5.49
N ILE A 122 4.19 24.79 -6.81
CA ILE A 122 4.95 23.95 -7.74
C ILE A 122 6.45 23.94 -7.40
N ASN A 123 7.02 25.08 -7.03
CA ASN A 123 8.43 25.15 -6.63
C ASN A 123 8.69 24.36 -5.34
N GLU A 124 7.82 24.49 -4.34
CA GLU A 124 7.91 23.70 -3.10
C GLU A 124 7.85 22.20 -3.37
N MET A 125 6.95 21.74 -4.26
CA MET A 125 6.88 20.32 -4.64
C MET A 125 8.17 19.85 -5.33
N LYS A 126 8.77 20.69 -6.17
CA LYS A 126 10.04 20.36 -6.83
C LYS A 126 11.16 20.23 -5.82
N ASP A 127 11.25 21.15 -4.87
CA ASP A 127 12.29 21.12 -3.85
C ASP A 127 12.10 19.93 -2.90
N PHE A 128 10.87 19.68 -2.44
CA PHE A 128 10.54 18.46 -1.69
C PHE A 128 10.93 17.18 -2.46
N THR A 129 10.65 17.12 -3.76
CA THR A 129 11.03 15.96 -4.58
C THR A 129 12.55 15.79 -4.65
N LYS A 130 13.32 16.87 -4.80
CA LYS A 130 14.78 16.82 -4.79
C LYS A 130 15.29 16.30 -3.45
N ASP A 131 14.75 16.81 -2.35
CA ASP A 131 15.17 16.43 -0.99
C ASP A 131 14.92 14.95 -0.73
N VAL A 132 13.73 14.46 -1.09
CA VAL A 132 13.39 13.03 -0.98
C VAL A 132 14.32 12.17 -1.84
N VAL A 133 14.53 12.54 -3.11
CA VAL A 133 15.42 11.78 -4.01
C VAL A 133 16.85 11.76 -3.50
N ASN A 134 17.36 12.89 -2.99
CA ASN A 134 18.70 12.98 -2.41
C ASN A 134 18.81 12.14 -1.14
N GLY A 135 17.80 12.17 -0.27
CA GLY A 135 17.74 11.32 0.93
C GLY A 135 17.77 9.83 0.58
N ILE A 136 17.05 9.41 -0.45
CA ILE A 136 17.07 8.02 -0.92
C ILE A 136 18.43 7.65 -1.52
N LYS A 137 19.03 8.52 -2.33
CA LYS A 137 20.35 8.27 -2.96
C LYS A 137 21.48 8.12 -1.94
N ASN A 138 21.40 8.88 -0.85
CA ASN A 138 22.40 8.88 0.22
C ASN A 138 22.10 7.83 1.32
N SER A 139 21.04 7.05 1.17
CA SER A 139 20.67 5.98 2.10
C SER A 139 21.36 4.67 1.73
N ASP A 140 21.92 3.98 2.71
CA ASP A 140 22.50 2.64 2.53
C ASP A 140 21.44 1.52 2.46
N ARG A 141 20.16 1.85 2.62
CA ARG A 141 19.08 0.86 2.64
C ARG A 141 18.87 0.28 1.24
N LYS A 142 18.91 -1.05 1.13
CA LYS A 142 18.76 -1.78 -0.14
C LYS A 142 17.51 -2.64 -0.14
N TYR A 143 16.76 -2.58 -1.23
CA TYR A 143 15.67 -3.50 -1.50
C TYR A 143 16.22 -4.91 -1.77
N LYS A 144 15.59 -5.93 -1.19
CA LYS A 144 15.97 -7.34 -1.36
C LYS A 144 14.79 -8.15 -1.89
N HIS A 145 15.04 -9.03 -2.85
CA HIS A 145 14.00 -9.91 -3.37
C HIS A 145 13.89 -11.17 -2.52
N ASP A 146 12.87 -11.25 -1.66
CA ASP A 146 12.67 -12.42 -0.78
C ASP A 146 12.15 -13.66 -1.53
N ASN A 147 11.62 -13.47 -2.74
CA ASN A 147 11.00 -14.53 -3.54
C ASN A 147 11.88 -14.97 -4.72
N LEU A 148 13.20 -14.83 -4.60
CA LEU A 148 14.14 -15.25 -5.64
C LEU A 148 14.11 -16.77 -5.82
N THR A 149 14.10 -17.24 -7.06
CA THR A 149 14.17 -18.67 -7.37
C THR A 149 15.51 -19.02 -8.01
N THR A 150 15.82 -20.31 -8.07
CA THR A 150 16.96 -20.84 -8.83
C THR A 150 16.70 -20.90 -10.34
N THR A 151 15.55 -20.40 -10.82
CA THR A 151 15.19 -20.42 -12.24
C THR A 151 15.80 -19.21 -12.92
N GLU A 152 16.62 -19.43 -13.93
CA GLU A 152 17.20 -18.35 -14.73
C GLU A 152 16.22 -17.82 -15.78
N CYS A 153 16.31 -16.52 -16.04
CA CYS A 153 15.54 -15.85 -17.06
C CYS A 153 16.08 -16.25 -18.45
N PRO A 154 15.24 -16.76 -19.36
CA PRO A 154 15.70 -17.18 -20.69
C PRO A 154 16.17 -16.01 -21.57
N THR A 155 15.91 -14.76 -21.17
CA THR A 155 16.25 -13.57 -21.97
C THR A 155 17.54 -12.89 -21.51
N CYS A 156 17.87 -12.96 -20.21
CA CYS A 156 19.01 -12.23 -19.66
C CYS A 156 19.87 -13.03 -18.67
N GLY A 157 19.56 -14.31 -18.44
CA GLY A 157 20.31 -15.19 -17.53
C GLY A 157 20.15 -14.88 -16.03
N LYS A 158 19.61 -13.72 -15.64
CA LYS A 158 19.37 -13.38 -14.23
C LYS A 158 18.27 -14.26 -13.62
N PHE A 159 18.31 -14.45 -12.30
CA PHE A 159 17.29 -15.22 -11.61
C PHE A 159 15.89 -14.62 -11.73
N MET A 160 14.89 -15.49 -11.72
CA MET A 160 13.48 -15.12 -11.73
C MET A 160 12.92 -15.08 -10.30
N ILE A 161 11.89 -14.28 -10.11
CA ILE A 161 11.16 -14.08 -8.87
C ILE A 161 9.81 -14.75 -9.00
N LYS A 162 9.40 -15.49 -7.97
CA LYS A 162 8.05 -16.04 -7.88
C LYS A 162 7.08 -15.01 -7.33
N VAL A 163 6.03 -14.72 -8.10
CA VAL A 163 4.92 -13.83 -7.69
C VAL A 163 3.61 -14.60 -7.72
N LYS A 164 2.73 -14.31 -6.76
CA LYS A 164 1.34 -14.80 -6.79
C LYS A 164 0.49 -13.84 -7.62
N THR A 165 -0.42 -14.37 -8.42
CA THR A 165 -1.38 -13.58 -9.20
C THR A 165 -2.79 -14.11 -8.95
N LYS A 166 -3.81 -13.37 -9.41
CA LYS A 166 -5.22 -13.84 -9.38
C LYS A 166 -5.38 -15.22 -10.03
N ASN A 167 -4.52 -15.55 -11.01
CA ASN A 167 -4.57 -16.79 -11.79
C ASN A 167 -3.60 -17.89 -11.30
N GLY A 168 -2.92 -17.70 -10.16
CA GLY A 168 -2.00 -18.69 -9.59
C GLY A 168 -0.61 -18.12 -9.30
N GLN A 169 0.43 -18.75 -9.86
CA GLN A 169 1.82 -18.33 -9.64
C GLN A 169 2.50 -18.05 -10.98
N MET A 170 3.35 -17.03 -11.00
CA MET A 170 4.10 -16.61 -12.17
C MET A 170 5.56 -16.34 -11.77
N LEU A 171 6.49 -16.62 -12.68
CA LEU A 171 7.88 -16.22 -12.57
C LEU A 171 8.08 -14.94 -13.36
N VAL A 172 8.67 -13.92 -12.74
CA VAL A 172 8.98 -12.62 -13.35
C VAL A 172 10.49 -12.40 -13.24
N CYS A 173 11.15 -11.91 -14.28
CA CYS A 173 12.58 -11.61 -14.18
C CYS A 173 12.88 -10.66 -13.01
N GLN A 174 14.00 -10.87 -12.31
CA GLN A 174 14.44 -9.97 -11.26
C GLN A 174 14.78 -8.56 -11.76
N ASP A 175 15.30 -8.48 -12.98
CA ASP A 175 15.68 -7.20 -13.57
C ASP A 175 14.45 -6.46 -14.12
N PRO A 176 14.13 -5.25 -13.61
CA PRO A 176 13.01 -4.46 -14.12
C PRO A 176 13.13 -4.07 -15.59
N SER A 177 14.36 -4.00 -16.13
CA SER A 177 14.59 -3.75 -17.56
C SER A 177 14.19 -4.97 -18.43
N CYS A 178 14.21 -6.17 -17.85
CA CYS A 178 13.83 -7.41 -18.51
C CYS A 178 12.34 -7.71 -18.25
N LYS A 179 11.49 -7.50 -19.25
CA LYS A 179 10.03 -7.69 -19.14
C LYS A 179 9.56 -9.15 -19.21
N THR A 180 10.47 -10.12 -19.13
CA THR A 180 10.17 -11.55 -19.29
C THR A 180 9.36 -12.10 -18.13
N LYS A 181 8.25 -12.78 -18.45
CA LYS A 181 7.35 -13.44 -17.50
C LYS A 181 7.03 -14.86 -17.98
N LYS A 182 6.94 -15.81 -17.05
CA LYS A 182 6.60 -17.21 -17.32
C LYS A 182 5.51 -17.68 -16.36
N ASN A 183 4.38 -18.12 -16.89
CA ASN A 183 3.33 -18.73 -16.06
C ASN A 183 3.81 -20.08 -15.50
N VAL A 184 3.61 -20.29 -14.20
CA VAL A 184 3.83 -21.60 -13.59
C VAL A 184 2.53 -22.37 -13.78
N GLN A 185 2.44 -23.19 -14.83
CA GLN A 185 1.27 -24.04 -15.01
C GLN A 185 1.12 -24.95 -13.79
N ARG A 186 -0.09 -25.02 -13.23
CA ARG A 186 -0.44 -26.05 -12.26
C ARG A 186 -0.28 -27.40 -12.98
N LYS A 187 0.64 -28.25 -12.51
CA LYS A 187 0.56 -29.67 -12.82
C LYS A 187 -0.77 -30.16 -12.22
N ASN A 188 -1.80 -30.27 -13.07
CA ASN A 188 -2.98 -31.03 -12.71
C ASN A 188 -2.47 -32.42 -12.36
N LYS A 189 -2.76 -32.91 -11.14
CA LYS A 189 -2.47 -34.30 -10.77
C LYS A 189 -3.09 -35.17 -11.86
N CYS A 190 -2.26 -35.80 -12.69
CA CYS A 190 -2.69 -36.90 -13.55
C CYS A 190 -3.39 -37.89 -12.63
N LYS A 191 -4.70 -38.10 -12.83
CA LYS A 191 -5.38 -39.27 -12.28
C LYS A 191 -4.65 -40.47 -12.89
N MET A 192 -3.82 -41.14 -12.10
CA MET A 192 -3.36 -42.47 -12.44
C MET A 192 -4.62 -43.33 -12.57
N SER A 193 -4.94 -43.71 -13.79
CA SER A 193 -5.91 -44.75 -14.09
C SER A 193 -5.47 -45.99 -13.33
N LYS A 194 -6.27 -46.40 -12.33
CA LYS A 194 -6.19 -47.75 -11.78
C LYS A 194 -6.49 -48.70 -12.93
N LEU A 195 -5.48 -49.51 -13.26
CA LEU A 195 -5.67 -50.81 -13.92
C LEU A 195 -6.52 -51.71 -13.03
#